data_AF-A0A8T3WJC8-F1
#
_entry.id   AF-A0A8T3WJC8-F1
#
_cell.length_a   1.000
_cell.length_b   1.000
_cell.length_c   1.000
_cell.angle_alpha   90.00
_cell.angle_beta   90.00
_cell.angle_gamma   90.00
#
_symmetry.space_group_name_H-M   'P 1'
#
loop_
_entity.id
_entity.type
_entity.pdbx_description
1 polymer ?
#
loop_
_entity_poly.entity_id
_entity_poly.type
_entity_poly.pdbx_seq_one_letter_code
_entity_poly.pdbx_strand_id
1 'polypeptide(L)'
;MLEDIVLWRPLYYVSIAMYISALILLPFSFTWSIITIFALISLWSRIPGSILYIFRQLALNDFFTFIVAVNIGGFVGGLFGVFSFLFSRIFLHDEEFLTDIYESIAIFSGALLVPLIVDYVGSVNITSFLIYEGILYFIYYSIVLLFHRDWISEELVELPFGIFFDFFMNGFFIVAFGSILSDLMSKGITSGWPLFIFTSIILFFIVLAKIEKLLAKIPFFKSFKRKSEE
;
A
#
# COMPACT_ATOMS: atom_id res chain seq x y z
N MET A 1 -18.03 -15.17 2.52
CA MET A 1 -16.65 -15.31 3.02
C MET A 1 -15.75 -14.18 2.51
N LEU A 2 -15.31 -14.13 1.25
CA LEU A 2 -14.49 -12.99 0.76
C LEU A 2 -15.24 -11.64 0.67
N GLU A 3 -16.56 -11.68 0.50
CA GLU A 3 -17.40 -10.46 0.52
C GLU A 3 -17.61 -9.88 1.92
N ASP A 4 -17.33 -10.66 2.98
CA ASP A 4 -17.54 -10.24 4.37
C ASP A 4 -16.29 -9.55 4.95
N ILE A 5 -15.10 -9.87 4.43
CA ILE A 5 -13.80 -9.35 4.93
C ILE A 5 -13.51 -7.95 4.37
N VAL A 6 -13.90 -7.69 3.11
CA VAL A 6 -13.52 -6.47 2.38
C VAL A 6 -14.75 -5.73 1.85
N LEU A 7 -14.86 -4.43 2.18
CA LEU A 7 -15.90 -3.55 1.65
C LEU A 7 -15.60 -3.09 0.21
N TRP A 8 -15.76 -4.01 -0.76
CA TRP A 8 -15.46 -3.80 -2.18
C TRP A 8 -16.19 -2.61 -2.83
N ARG A 9 -17.43 -2.34 -2.41
CA ARG A 9 -18.23 -1.23 -2.98
C ARG A 9 -17.67 0.14 -2.57
N PRO A 10 -17.50 0.46 -1.26
CA PRO A 10 -16.81 1.67 -0.84
C PRO A 10 -15.41 1.80 -1.45
N LEU A 11 -14.63 0.72 -1.44
CA LEU A 11 -13.28 0.70 -1.98
C LEU A 11 -13.23 1.13 -3.45
N TYR A 12 -14.16 0.64 -4.27
CA TYR A 12 -14.28 1.02 -5.68
C TYR A 12 -14.48 2.53 -5.86
N TYR A 13 -15.43 3.13 -5.14
CA TYR A 13 -15.72 4.55 -5.26
C TYR A 13 -14.57 5.42 -4.76
N VAL A 14 -13.96 5.02 -3.64
CA VAL A 14 -12.79 5.71 -3.08
C VAL A 14 -11.60 5.62 -4.04
N SER A 15 -11.37 4.46 -4.66
CA SER A 15 -10.30 4.28 -5.63
C SER A 15 -10.44 5.22 -6.83
N ILE A 16 -11.67 5.34 -7.37
CA ILE A 16 -11.97 6.28 -8.46
C ILE A 16 -11.82 7.72 -7.99
N ALA A 17 -12.33 8.08 -6.82
CA ALA A 17 -12.26 9.43 -6.29
C ALA A 17 -10.80 9.87 -6.06
N MET A 18 -9.95 9.00 -5.49
CA MET A 18 -8.53 9.25 -5.29
C MET A 18 -7.80 9.41 -6.63
N TYR A 19 -8.08 8.56 -7.62
CA TYR A 19 -7.46 8.68 -8.94
C TYR A 19 -7.89 9.96 -9.68
N ILE A 20 -9.18 10.31 -9.66
CA ILE A 20 -9.66 11.58 -10.21
C ILE A 20 -9.02 12.76 -9.48
N SER A 21 -8.90 12.70 -8.15
CA SER A 21 -8.23 13.73 -7.35
C SER A 21 -6.76 13.88 -7.75
N ALA A 22 -6.05 12.77 -7.97
CA ALA A 22 -4.68 12.78 -8.47
C ALA A 22 -4.58 13.47 -9.85
N LEU A 23 -5.48 13.16 -10.79
CA LEU A 23 -5.53 13.82 -12.10
C LEU A 23 -5.81 15.33 -12.00
N ILE A 24 -6.74 15.73 -11.12
CA ILE A 24 -7.04 17.15 -10.88
C ILE A 24 -5.84 17.86 -10.26
N LEU A 25 -5.09 17.21 -9.37
CA LEU A 25 -3.89 17.77 -8.75
C LEU A 25 -2.71 17.91 -9.73
N LEU A 26 -2.68 17.13 -10.80
CA LEU A 26 -1.56 17.07 -11.75
C LEU A 26 -1.12 18.45 -12.29
N PRO A 27 -2.03 19.34 -12.75
CA PRO A 27 -1.65 20.69 -13.20
C PRO A 27 -1.23 21.66 -12.07
N PHE A 28 -1.59 21.39 -10.80
CA PHE A 28 -1.30 22.29 -9.68
C PHE A 28 -0.05 21.86 -8.90
N SER A 29 0.12 20.56 -8.68
CA SER A 29 1.28 19.98 -8.02
C SER A 29 1.45 18.52 -8.40
N PHE A 30 2.48 18.26 -9.20
CA PHE A 30 2.86 16.90 -9.59
C PHE A 30 3.23 16.02 -8.39
N THR A 31 3.88 16.60 -7.38
CA THR A 31 4.25 15.91 -6.14
C THR A 31 3.03 15.37 -5.39
N TRP A 32 2.04 16.23 -5.10
CA TRP A 32 0.82 15.81 -4.40
C TRP A 32 -0.05 14.87 -5.22
N SER A 33 -0.04 15.05 -6.54
CA SER A 33 -0.68 14.14 -7.49
C SER A 33 -0.11 12.71 -7.37
N ILE A 34 1.21 12.55 -7.33
CA ILE A 34 1.85 11.24 -7.13
C ILE A 34 1.64 10.70 -5.72
N ILE A 35 1.72 11.53 -4.67
CA ILE A 35 1.44 11.06 -3.29
C ILE A 35 0.02 10.49 -3.19
N THR A 36 -0.94 11.08 -3.89
CA THR A 36 -2.31 10.56 -3.96
C THR A 36 -2.35 9.19 -4.65
N ILE A 37 -1.54 8.99 -5.70
CA ILE A 37 -1.38 7.68 -6.36
C ILE A 37 -0.68 6.67 -5.44
N PHE A 38 0.34 7.08 -4.68
CA PHE A 38 0.97 6.22 -3.67
C PHE A 38 -0.05 5.76 -2.64
N ALA A 39 -0.84 6.67 -2.08
CA ALA A 39 -1.89 6.33 -1.11
C ALA A 39 -2.92 5.34 -1.70
N LEU A 40 -3.28 5.50 -2.97
CA LEU A 40 -4.20 4.59 -3.66
C LEU A 40 -3.59 3.19 -3.84
N ILE A 41 -2.32 3.11 -4.23
CA ILE A 41 -1.63 1.82 -4.39
C ILE A 41 -1.38 1.17 -3.03
N SER A 42 -1.02 1.93 -1.99
CA SER A 42 -0.93 1.46 -0.60
C SER A 42 -2.25 0.82 -0.16
N LEU A 43 -3.36 1.52 -0.40
CA LEU A 43 -4.70 1.03 -0.09
C LEU A 43 -4.99 -0.31 -0.78
N TRP A 44 -4.64 -0.44 -2.06
CA TRP A 44 -4.83 -1.70 -2.78
C TRP A 44 -3.93 -2.82 -2.28
N SER A 45 -2.67 -2.50 -1.96
CA SER A 45 -1.68 -3.50 -1.50
C SER A 45 -2.04 -4.13 -0.16
N ARG A 46 -2.82 -3.43 0.68
CA ARG A 46 -3.24 -3.95 1.98
C ARG A 46 -4.44 -4.91 1.91
N ILE A 47 -5.23 -4.88 0.84
CA ILE A 47 -6.39 -5.79 0.70
C ILE A 47 -5.99 -7.27 0.62
N PRO A 48 -4.97 -7.68 -0.17
CA PRO A 48 -4.41 -9.03 -0.04
C PRO A 48 -3.95 -9.35 1.39
N GLY A 49 -3.40 -8.35 2.09
CA GLY A 49 -2.87 -8.50 3.44
C GLY A 49 -3.90 -8.76 4.53
N SER A 50 -5.14 -8.32 4.34
CA SER A 50 -6.25 -8.59 5.26
C SER A 50 -6.95 -9.92 5.01
N ILE A 51 -6.76 -10.53 3.83
CA ILE A 51 -7.42 -11.80 3.47
C ILE A 51 -6.74 -12.98 4.18
N LEU A 52 -5.44 -12.86 4.46
CA LEU A 52 -4.66 -13.82 5.22
C LEU A 52 -3.75 -13.05 6.17
N TYR A 53 -3.85 -13.32 7.46
CA TYR A 53 -3.10 -12.60 8.51
C TYR A 53 -1.57 -12.60 8.27
N ILE A 54 -1.05 -13.67 7.68
CA ILE A 54 0.35 -13.81 7.22
C ILE A 54 0.77 -12.75 6.19
N PHE A 55 -0.17 -12.20 5.43
CA PHE A 55 0.07 -11.22 4.36
C PHE A 55 -0.10 -9.78 4.81
N ARG A 56 -0.39 -9.53 6.09
CA ARG A 56 -0.58 -8.18 6.64
C ARG A 56 0.59 -7.23 6.30
N GLN A 57 1.81 -7.79 6.20
CA GLN A 57 3.04 -7.07 5.87
C GLN A 57 3.21 -6.74 4.38
N LEU A 58 2.36 -7.28 3.48
CA LEU A 58 2.43 -7.02 2.02
C LEU A 58 2.08 -5.59 1.58
N ALA A 59 1.95 -4.66 2.52
CA ALA A 59 1.59 -3.30 2.23
C ALA A 59 2.79 -2.53 1.67
N LEU A 60 2.67 -2.04 0.43
CA LEU A 60 3.60 -1.06 -0.16
C LEU A 60 3.59 0.30 0.58
N ASN A 61 2.79 0.40 1.64
CA ASN A 61 2.70 1.55 2.51
C ASN A 61 4.07 1.98 3.04
N ASP A 62 4.89 1.05 3.50
CA ASP A 62 6.14 1.38 4.18
C ASP A 62 7.18 1.85 3.18
N PHE A 63 7.21 1.20 2.02
CA PHE A 63 8.00 1.63 0.88
C PHE A 63 7.64 3.05 0.39
N PHE A 64 6.35 3.35 0.20
CA PHE A 64 5.95 4.71 -0.20
C PHE A 64 6.13 5.73 0.92
N THR A 65 5.97 5.33 2.18
CA THR A 65 6.26 6.17 3.35
C THR A 65 7.73 6.59 3.36
N PHE A 66 8.64 5.65 3.12
CA PHE A 66 10.05 5.92 2.96
C PHE A 66 10.31 6.91 1.81
N ILE A 67 9.74 6.70 0.62
CA ILE A 67 9.90 7.62 -0.51
C ILE A 67 9.42 9.03 -0.17
N VAL A 68 8.25 9.18 0.45
CA VAL A 68 7.70 10.49 0.84
C VAL A 68 8.58 11.14 1.92
N ALA A 69 9.05 10.35 2.89
CA ALA A 69 9.92 10.83 3.96
C ALA A 69 11.26 11.37 3.43
N VAL A 70 11.88 10.68 2.46
CA VAL A 70 13.12 11.11 1.82
C VAL A 70 12.92 12.39 1.02
N ASN A 71 11.82 12.49 0.27
CA ASN A 71 11.65 13.55 -0.72
C ASN A 71 11.03 14.84 -0.17
N ILE A 72 10.23 14.75 0.89
CA ILE A 72 9.46 15.88 1.45
C ILE A 72 9.83 16.12 2.90
N GLY A 73 10.27 15.09 3.60
CA GLY A 73 10.70 15.14 4.99
C GLY A 73 10.01 14.10 5.86
N GLY A 74 10.72 13.64 6.89
CA GLY A 74 10.27 12.55 7.76
C GLY A 74 8.90 12.76 8.41
N PHE A 75 8.56 14.01 8.76
CA PHE A 75 7.25 14.33 9.33
C PHE A 75 6.10 14.12 8.32
N VAL A 76 6.27 14.57 7.07
CA VAL A 76 5.25 14.40 6.03
C VAL A 76 5.14 12.94 5.62
N GLY A 77 6.27 12.23 5.52
CA GLY A 77 6.28 10.78 5.31
C GLY A 77 5.54 10.04 6.41
N GLY A 78 5.80 10.36 7.67
CA GLY A 78 5.12 9.75 8.81
C GLY A 78 3.61 9.97 8.78
N LEU A 79 3.15 11.20 8.51
CA LEU A 79 1.72 11.47 8.35
C LEU A 79 1.13 10.68 7.18
N PHE A 80 1.81 10.66 6.02
CA PHE A 80 1.37 9.88 4.87
C PHE A 80 1.20 8.40 5.22
N GLY A 81 2.19 7.80 5.88
CA GLY A 81 2.18 6.39 6.23
C GLY A 81 1.07 6.05 7.22
N VAL A 82 0.93 6.84 8.29
CA VAL A 82 -0.14 6.65 9.28
C VAL A 82 -1.52 6.79 8.66
N PHE A 83 -1.76 7.85 7.88
CA PHE A 83 -3.07 8.07 7.28
C PHE A 83 -3.38 7.01 6.22
N SER A 84 -2.44 6.66 5.36
CA SER A 84 -2.65 5.62 4.33
C SER A 84 -2.92 4.26 4.97
N PHE A 85 -2.20 3.96 6.05
CA PHE A 85 -2.40 2.75 6.85
C PHE A 85 -3.78 2.77 7.51
N LEU A 86 -4.05 3.67 8.45
CA LEU A 86 -5.32 3.70 9.19
C LEU A 86 -6.55 3.88 8.30
N PHE A 87 -6.44 4.62 7.20
CA PHE A 87 -7.57 4.81 6.27
C PHE A 87 -7.99 3.51 5.60
N SER A 88 -7.05 2.60 5.34
CA SER A 88 -7.36 1.30 4.72
C SER A 88 -8.25 0.42 5.61
N ARG A 89 -8.16 0.58 6.94
CA ARG A 89 -9.03 -0.11 7.92
C ARG A 89 -10.51 0.10 7.67
N ILE A 90 -10.90 1.25 7.10
CA ILE A 90 -12.32 1.51 6.77
C ILE A 90 -12.88 0.40 5.85
N PHE A 91 -12.03 -0.22 5.04
CA PHE A 91 -12.42 -1.27 4.10
C PHE A 91 -12.19 -2.68 4.64
N LEU A 92 -11.55 -2.83 5.80
CA LEU A 92 -11.05 -4.09 6.39
C LEU A 92 -11.63 -4.24 7.80
N HIS A 93 -12.69 -5.06 7.94
CA HIS A 93 -13.48 -5.08 9.18
C HIS A 93 -12.89 -5.93 10.32
N ASP A 94 -12.01 -6.89 10.01
CA ASP A 94 -11.59 -7.94 10.95
C ASP A 94 -10.24 -7.69 11.63
N GLU A 95 -9.58 -6.55 11.37
CA GLU A 95 -8.26 -6.26 11.96
C GLU A 95 -8.35 -5.67 13.38
N GLU A 96 -7.46 -6.09 14.27
CA GLU A 96 -7.39 -5.56 15.63
C GLU A 96 -6.92 -4.09 15.65
N PHE A 97 -7.72 -3.23 16.26
CA PHE A 97 -7.47 -1.78 16.28
C PHE A 97 -6.18 -1.41 17.01
N LEU A 98 -5.86 -2.11 18.10
CA LEU A 98 -4.65 -1.83 18.88
C LEU A 98 -3.39 -2.10 18.07
N THR A 99 -3.36 -3.20 17.32
CA THR A 99 -2.24 -3.55 16.46
C THR A 99 -2.02 -2.50 15.38
N ASP A 100 -3.11 -1.99 14.78
CA ASP A 100 -3.02 -0.91 13.80
C ASP A 100 -2.46 0.39 14.37
N ILE A 101 -2.80 0.71 15.63
CA ILE A 101 -2.28 1.88 16.32
C ILE A 101 -0.77 1.72 16.60
N TYR A 102 -0.34 0.53 17.01
CA TYR A 102 1.09 0.25 17.27
C TYR A 102 1.91 0.31 15.99
N GLU A 103 1.40 -0.26 14.91
CA GLU A 103 2.02 -0.19 13.59
C GLU A 103 2.07 1.26 13.08
N SER A 104 1.00 2.04 13.28
CA SER A 104 0.99 3.47 12.94
C SER A 104 2.05 4.26 13.73
N ILE A 105 2.23 3.98 15.02
CA ILE A 105 3.28 4.61 15.84
C ILE A 105 4.66 4.23 15.31
N ALA A 106 4.87 2.96 14.95
CA ALA A 106 6.11 2.47 14.37
C ALA A 106 6.42 3.13 13.02
N ILE A 107 5.44 3.18 12.11
CA ILE A 107 5.53 3.86 10.80
C ILE A 107 5.89 5.33 10.98
N PHE A 108 5.18 6.04 11.86
CA PHE A 108 5.44 7.47 12.09
C PHE A 108 6.85 7.71 12.65
N SER A 109 7.24 6.92 13.65
CA SER A 109 8.55 7.04 14.30
C SER A 109 9.69 6.66 13.37
N GLY A 110 9.52 5.58 12.59
CA GLY A 110 10.48 5.16 11.56
C GLY A 110 10.65 6.24 10.49
N ALA A 111 9.54 6.84 10.02
CA ALA A 111 9.57 7.89 9.01
C ALA A 111 10.32 9.15 9.50
N LEU A 112 10.17 9.53 10.77
CA LEU A 112 10.93 10.63 11.37
C LEU A 112 12.44 10.37 11.39
N LEU A 113 12.86 9.10 11.47
CA LEU A 113 14.26 8.69 11.48
C LEU A 113 14.85 8.55 10.08
N VAL A 114 14.04 8.54 9.01
CA VAL A 114 14.52 8.39 7.62
C VAL A 114 15.64 9.36 7.24
N PRO A 115 15.58 10.68 7.55
CA PRO A 115 16.69 11.58 7.27
C PRO A 115 18.01 11.12 7.91
N LEU A 116 17.97 10.67 9.17
CA LEU A 116 19.16 10.15 9.88
C LEU A 116 19.68 8.86 9.27
N ILE A 117 18.77 7.98 8.80
CA ILE A 117 19.13 6.73 8.13
C ILE A 117 19.86 7.02 6.81
N VAL A 118 19.32 7.93 6.00
CA VAL A 118 19.93 8.32 4.71
C VAL A 118 21.28 8.98 4.93
N ASP A 119 21.40 9.84 5.94
CA ASP A 119 22.68 10.47 6.30
C ASP A 119 23.72 9.43 6.76
N TYR A 120 23.30 8.42 7.52
CA TYR A 120 24.17 7.34 7.99
C TYR A 120 24.67 6.45 6.85
N VAL A 121 23.79 6.06 5.92
CA VAL A 121 24.16 5.23 4.75
C VAL A 121 24.89 6.03 3.69
N GLY A 122 24.67 7.35 3.65
CA GLY A 122 25.24 8.27 2.66
C GLY A 122 24.57 8.24 1.28
N SER A 123 23.44 7.54 1.13
CA SER A 123 22.67 7.51 -0.12
C SER A 123 21.23 7.04 0.07
N VAL A 124 20.35 7.38 -0.87
CA VAL A 124 18.98 6.87 -0.93
C VAL A 124 18.97 5.63 -1.82
N ASN A 125 18.92 4.44 -1.20
CA ASN A 125 18.95 3.17 -1.91
C ASN A 125 18.19 2.09 -1.12
N ILE A 126 18.21 0.86 -1.63
CA ILE A 126 17.56 -0.29 -1.00
C ILE A 126 18.11 -0.59 0.41
N THR A 127 19.38 -0.33 0.68
CA THR A 127 19.99 -0.52 2.00
C THR A 127 19.39 0.43 3.03
N SER A 128 19.22 1.71 2.67
CA SER A 128 18.55 2.71 3.53
C SER A 128 17.10 2.33 3.80
N PHE A 129 16.40 1.81 2.79
CA PHE A 129 15.04 1.29 2.97
C PHE A 129 15.00 0.09 3.93
N LEU A 130 15.89 -0.89 3.77
CA LEU A 130 15.95 -2.05 4.68
C LEU A 130 16.28 -1.69 6.13
N ILE A 131 17.10 -0.64 6.35
CA ILE A 131 17.36 -0.12 7.70
C ILE A 131 16.10 0.54 8.29
N TYR A 132 15.37 1.30 7.46
CA TYR A 132 14.07 1.86 7.85
C TYR A 132 13.06 0.77 8.26
N GLU A 133 12.93 -0.28 7.45
CA GLU A 133 12.11 -1.46 7.78
C GLU A 133 12.53 -2.09 9.10
N GLY A 134 13.83 -2.32 9.30
CA GLY A 134 14.36 -2.88 10.55
C GLY A 134 14.03 -2.03 11.78
N ILE A 135 14.07 -0.69 11.65
CA ILE A 135 13.70 0.24 12.72
C ILE A 135 12.19 0.20 12.99
N LEU A 136 11.37 0.17 11.94
CA LEU A 136 9.91 0.06 12.05
C LEU A 136 9.54 -1.22 12.82
N TYR A 137 10.05 -2.37 12.39
CA TYR A 137 9.83 -3.65 13.06
C TYR A 137 10.33 -3.62 14.50
N PHE A 138 11.52 -3.09 14.75
CA PHE A 138 12.06 -2.97 16.10
C PHE A 138 11.15 -2.15 17.03
N ILE A 139 10.63 -1.01 16.55
CA ILE A 139 9.73 -0.16 17.32
C ILE A 139 8.40 -0.88 17.57
N TYR A 140 7.80 -1.47 16.53
CA TYR A 140 6.54 -2.22 16.64
C TYR A 140 6.65 -3.34 17.67
N TYR A 141 7.65 -4.22 17.54
CA TYR A 141 7.84 -5.33 18.48
C TYR A 141 8.21 -4.88 19.89
N SER A 142 8.90 -3.75 20.04
CA SER A 142 9.16 -3.15 21.35
C SER A 142 7.86 -2.70 22.03
N ILE A 143 6.93 -2.10 21.28
CA ILE A 143 5.62 -1.68 21.79
C ILE A 143 4.79 -2.92 22.18
N VAL A 144 4.71 -3.93 21.30
CA VAL A 144 4.00 -5.19 21.60
C VAL A 144 4.58 -5.84 22.85
N LEU A 145 5.91 -5.89 22.99
CA LEU A 145 6.55 -6.51 24.15
C LEU A 145 6.27 -5.79 25.47
N LEU A 146 6.15 -4.46 25.44
CA LEU A 146 5.89 -3.65 26.64
C LEU A 146 4.41 -3.65 27.05
N PHE A 147 3.48 -3.65 26.08
CA PHE A 147 2.06 -3.42 26.35
C PHE A 147 1.18 -4.64 26.16
N HIS A 148 1.53 -5.58 25.28
CA HIS A 148 0.73 -6.76 24.93
C HIS A 148 1.61 -8.00 24.77
N ARG A 149 2.28 -8.38 25.86
CA ARG A 149 3.23 -9.50 25.88
C ARG A 149 2.63 -10.83 25.43
N ASP A 150 1.35 -11.04 25.67
CA ASP A 150 0.64 -12.28 25.35
C ASP A 150 0.54 -12.51 23.83
N TRP A 151 0.65 -11.45 23.01
CA TRP A 151 0.62 -11.54 21.55
C TRP A 151 1.97 -11.91 20.92
N ILE A 152 3.08 -11.83 21.68
CA ILE A 152 4.43 -12.08 21.16
C ILE A 152 4.55 -13.48 20.56
N SER A 153 3.91 -14.50 21.16
CA SER A 153 4.01 -15.86 20.64
C SER A 153 3.34 -16.04 19.29
N GLU A 154 2.23 -15.34 19.06
CA GLU A 154 1.51 -15.37 17.77
C GLU A 154 2.34 -14.64 16.71
N GLU A 155 2.79 -13.43 17.05
CA GLU A 155 3.64 -12.60 16.19
C GLU A 155 4.98 -13.28 15.82
N LEU A 156 5.63 -13.98 16.76
CA LEU A 156 6.88 -14.70 16.48
C LEU A 156 6.71 -15.89 15.54
N VAL A 157 5.55 -16.54 15.55
CA VAL A 157 5.24 -17.64 14.63
C VAL A 157 5.06 -17.13 13.20
N GLU A 158 4.59 -15.91 13.06
CA GLU A 158 4.27 -15.31 11.77
C GLU A 158 5.41 -14.51 11.17
N LEU A 159 6.30 -13.98 12.00
CA LEU A 159 7.47 -13.22 11.61
C LEU A 159 8.29 -13.88 10.48
N PRO A 160 8.59 -15.19 10.48
CA PRO A 160 9.29 -15.83 9.35
C PRO A 160 8.51 -15.79 8.05
N PHE A 161 7.18 -15.93 8.12
CA PHE A 161 6.32 -15.88 6.94
C PHE A 161 6.16 -14.46 6.43
N GLY A 162 5.95 -13.49 7.32
CA GLY A 162 5.90 -12.08 6.99
C GLY A 162 7.17 -11.60 6.31
N ILE A 163 8.33 -11.88 6.91
CA ILE A 163 9.65 -11.60 6.30
C ILE A 163 9.77 -12.26 4.93
N PHE A 164 9.46 -13.55 4.81
CA PHE A 164 9.58 -14.26 3.53
C PHE A 164 8.69 -13.63 2.45
N PHE A 165 7.45 -13.31 2.78
CA PHE A 165 6.50 -12.72 1.86
C PHE A 165 6.86 -11.28 1.48
N ASP A 166 7.36 -10.48 2.41
CA ASP A 166 7.90 -9.14 2.14
C ASP A 166 9.09 -9.21 1.22
N PHE A 167 10.06 -10.10 1.46
CA PHE A 167 11.18 -10.29 0.56
C PHE A 167 10.74 -10.75 -0.84
N PHE A 168 9.76 -11.66 -0.93
CA PHE A 168 9.23 -12.13 -2.20
C PHE A 168 8.50 -11.02 -2.97
N MET A 169 7.61 -10.28 -2.30
CA MET A 169 6.80 -9.23 -2.93
C MET A 169 7.65 -8.00 -3.26
N ASN A 170 8.52 -7.55 -2.35
CA ASN A 170 9.49 -6.49 -2.65
C ASN A 170 10.42 -6.93 -3.78
N GLY A 171 10.86 -8.19 -3.82
CA GLY A 171 11.61 -8.76 -4.93
C GLY A 171 10.84 -8.70 -6.25
N PHE A 172 9.56 -9.10 -6.25
CA PHE A 172 8.68 -9.00 -7.41
C PHE A 172 8.51 -7.55 -7.89
N PHE A 173 8.27 -6.60 -6.98
CA PHE A 173 8.13 -5.19 -7.29
C PHE A 173 9.44 -4.57 -7.80
N ILE A 174 10.59 -4.96 -7.26
CA ILE A 174 11.90 -4.54 -7.77
C ILE A 174 12.15 -5.12 -9.16
N VAL A 175 11.76 -6.36 -9.45
CA VAL A 175 11.91 -6.92 -10.80
C VAL A 175 10.96 -6.25 -11.80
N ALA A 176 9.70 -6.04 -11.41
CA ALA A 176 8.68 -5.47 -12.29
C ALA A 176 8.82 -3.95 -12.50
N PHE A 177 9.27 -3.22 -11.47
CA PHE A 177 9.28 -1.75 -11.43
C PHE A 177 10.61 -1.15 -10.95
N GLY A 178 11.67 -1.93 -10.76
CA GLY A 178 12.88 -1.50 -10.05
C GLY A 178 13.55 -0.25 -10.59
N SER A 179 13.56 -0.04 -11.91
CA SER A 179 14.08 1.21 -12.51
C SER A 179 13.25 2.43 -12.11
N ILE A 180 11.92 2.28 -12.09
CA ILE A 180 10.97 3.33 -11.69
C ILE A 180 11.07 3.58 -10.19
N LEU A 181 11.13 2.52 -9.38
CA LEU A 181 11.23 2.62 -7.93
C LEU A 181 12.57 3.24 -7.50
N SER A 182 13.67 2.84 -8.16
CA SER A 182 14.98 3.45 -7.97
C SER A 182 14.99 4.93 -8.37
N ASP A 183 14.33 5.29 -9.46
CA ASP A 183 14.20 6.68 -9.90
C ASP A 183 13.34 7.51 -8.92
N LEU A 184 12.25 6.95 -8.38
CA LEU A 184 11.42 7.61 -7.36
C LEU A 184 12.16 7.81 -6.04
N MET A 185 13.05 6.88 -5.67
CA MET A 185 13.92 7.03 -4.52
C MET A 185 15.02 8.08 -4.75
N SER A 186 15.72 8.03 -5.88
CA SER A 186 16.96 8.79 -6.11
C SER A 186 16.76 10.16 -6.78
N LYS A 187 15.82 10.27 -7.72
CA LYS A 187 15.49 11.51 -8.47
C LYS A 187 14.22 12.17 -7.96
N GLY A 188 13.57 11.53 -6.99
CA GLY A 188 12.38 11.99 -6.30
C GLY A 188 11.08 11.85 -7.08
N ILE A 189 10.04 12.50 -6.55
CA ILE A 189 8.65 12.45 -7.04
C ILE A 189 8.50 13.32 -8.31
N THR A 190 9.40 13.14 -9.28
CA THR A 190 9.48 13.87 -10.56
C THR A 190 9.22 12.95 -11.76
N SER A 191 9.22 11.64 -11.56
CA SER A 191 8.94 10.61 -12.58
C SER A 191 7.87 9.61 -12.09
N GLY A 192 6.60 10.04 -12.02
CA GLY A 192 5.49 9.18 -11.57
C GLY A 192 4.54 8.69 -12.66
N TRP A 193 4.79 9.03 -13.93
CA TRP A 193 3.93 8.64 -15.07
C TRP A 193 3.68 7.13 -15.18
N PRO A 194 4.67 6.25 -14.96
CA PRO A 194 4.42 4.81 -14.99
C PRO A 194 3.38 4.36 -13.95
N LEU A 195 3.35 4.99 -12.77
CA LEU A 195 2.35 4.70 -11.74
C LEU A 195 0.97 5.17 -12.17
N PHE A 196 0.85 6.34 -12.80
CA PHE A 196 -0.42 6.77 -13.39
C PHE A 196 -0.93 5.76 -14.40
N ILE A 197 -0.08 5.29 -15.32
CA ILE A 197 -0.45 4.29 -16.33
C ILE A 197 -0.89 2.99 -15.66
N PHE A 198 -0.11 2.50 -14.69
CA PHE A 198 -0.43 1.28 -13.94
C PHE A 198 -1.78 1.38 -13.23
N THR A 199 -2.01 2.45 -12.48
CA THR A 199 -3.29 2.72 -11.79
C THR A 199 -4.45 2.84 -12.78
N SER A 200 -4.23 3.46 -13.94
CA SER A 200 -5.23 3.59 -15.00
C SER A 200 -5.65 2.23 -15.56
N ILE A 201 -4.68 1.35 -15.81
CA ILE A 201 -4.93 -0.02 -16.31
C ILE A 201 -5.76 -0.81 -15.30
N ILE A 202 -5.39 -0.78 -14.02
CA ILE A 202 -6.12 -1.48 -12.96
C ILE A 202 -7.56 -0.96 -12.88
N LEU A 203 -7.75 0.36 -12.82
CA LEU A 203 -9.10 0.95 -12.76
C LEU A 203 -9.91 0.64 -14.02
N PHE A 204 -9.29 0.64 -15.19
CA PHE A 204 -9.94 0.25 -16.44
C PHE A 204 -10.48 -1.18 -16.36
N PHE A 205 -9.68 -2.15 -15.90
CA PHE A 205 -10.13 -3.52 -15.71
C PHE A 205 -11.26 -3.64 -14.68
N ILE A 206 -11.17 -2.92 -13.57
CA ILE A 206 -12.21 -2.92 -12.52
C ILE A 206 -13.54 -2.36 -13.08
N VAL A 207 -13.49 -1.28 -13.86
CA VAL A 207 -14.67 -0.69 -14.50
C VAL A 207 -15.25 -1.64 -15.55
N LEU A 208 -14.40 -2.24 -16.38
CA LEU A 208 -14.81 -3.17 -17.43
C LEU A 208 -15.53 -4.40 -16.87
N ALA A 209 -14.98 -5.00 -15.79
CA ALA A 209 -15.61 -6.12 -15.10
C ALA A 209 -17.01 -5.79 -14.55
N LYS A 210 -17.25 -4.52 -14.16
CA LYS A 210 -18.56 -4.06 -13.69
C LYS A 210 -19.55 -3.83 -14.82
N ILE A 211 -19.07 -3.30 -15.96
CA ILE A 211 -19.88 -3.10 -17.16
C ILE A 211 -20.34 -4.45 -17.72
N GLU A 212 -19.47 -5.46 -17.76
CA GLU A 212 -19.84 -6.81 -18.20
C GLU A 212 -20.98 -7.40 -17.33
N LYS A 213 -20.87 -7.28 -16.00
CA LYS A 213 -21.94 -7.70 -15.07
C LYS A 213 -23.25 -6.94 -15.26
N LEU A 214 -23.20 -5.68 -15.70
CA LEU A 214 -24.38 -4.88 -16.03
C LEU A 214 -24.99 -5.30 -17.38
N LEU A 215 -24.16 -5.49 -18.40
CA LEU A 215 -24.58 -5.94 -19.72
C LEU A 215 -25.18 -7.34 -19.69
N ALA A 216 -24.65 -8.26 -18.88
CA ALA A 216 -25.19 -9.60 -18.68
C ALA A 216 -26.60 -9.63 -18.06
N LYS A 217 -27.06 -8.52 -17.46
CA LYS A 217 -28.43 -8.38 -16.95
C LYS A 217 -29.43 -7.91 -18.00
N ILE A 218 -28.97 -7.43 -19.16
CA ILE A 218 -29.84 -6.98 -20.26
C ILE A 218 -30.31 -8.21 -21.05
N PRO A 219 -31.63 -8.40 -21.26
CA PRO A 219 -32.17 -9.61 -21.90
C PRO A 219 -31.59 -9.89 -23.31
N PHE A 220 -31.22 -8.85 -24.05
CA PHE A 220 -30.55 -8.95 -25.35
C PHE A 220 -29.18 -9.65 -25.31
N PHE A 221 -28.39 -9.46 -24.24
CA PHE A 221 -27.08 -10.10 -24.08
C PHE A 221 -27.18 -11.51 -23.48
N LYS A 222 -28.28 -11.81 -22.77
CA LYS A 222 -28.58 -13.16 -22.28
C LYS A 222 -28.76 -14.17 -23.43
N SER A 223 -29.31 -13.75 -24.57
CA SER A 223 -29.46 -14.62 -25.74
C SER A 223 -28.15 -14.90 -26.49
N PHE A 224 -27.15 -14.01 -26.36
CA PHE A 224 -25.82 -14.25 -26.92
C PHE A 224 -25.00 -15.22 -26.08
N LYS A 225 -25.05 -15.10 -24.75
CA LYS A 225 -24.32 -16.01 -23.85
C LYS A 225 -24.82 -17.47 -23.94
N ARG A 226 -26.12 -17.67 -24.17
CA ARG A 226 -26.71 -19.00 -24.39
C ARG A 226 -26.22 -19.68 -25.67
N LYS A 227 -25.83 -18.91 -26.69
CA LYS A 227 -25.34 -19.43 -27.98
C LYS A 227 -23.85 -19.76 -28.00
N SER A 228 -23.07 -19.30 -27.01
CA SER A 228 -21.65 -19.62 -26.88
C SER A 228 -21.37 -20.81 -25.96
N GLU A 229 -22.39 -21.29 -25.25
CA GLU A 229 -22.34 -22.44 -24.34
C GLU A 229 -22.92 -23.72 -24.98
N GLU A 230 -23.39 -23.63 -26.23
CA GLU A 230 -23.72 -24.76 -27.13
C GLU A 230 -22.60 -24.94 -28.18
#